data_AF-A0AAU8VI95-F1
#
_entry.id   AF-A0AAU8VI95-F1
#
_cell.length_a   1.000
_cell.length_b   1.000
_cell.length_c   1.000
_cell.angle_alpha   90.00
_cell.angle_beta   90.00
_cell.angle_gamma   90.00
#
_symmetry.space_group_name_H-M   'P 1'
#
loop_
_entity.id
_entity.type
_entity.pdbx_description
1 polymer ?
#
loop_
_entity_poly.entity_id
_entity_poly.type
_entity_poly.pdbx_seq_one_letter_code
_entity_poly.pdbx_strand_id
1 'polypeptide(L)'
;MTDNINPKHYRQHAHECIEFTQHLNFNLGNAFKYIWRHREKNGREDLEKAMWYLKRQRDDAPKFKRLKYRRYDEMYGDLKDCGFDGDMEDALLAVLSAAYYIRDGEDNFAWATACVKYLLKKMPSETEQEE
;
A
#
# COMPACT_ATOMS: atom_id res chain seq x y z
N MET A 1 15.14 -23.90 -14.57
CA MET A 1 13.77 -23.47 -14.86
C MET A 1 13.51 -22.19 -14.10
N THR A 2 13.12 -21.13 -14.80
CA THR A 2 12.69 -19.88 -14.18
C THR A 2 11.33 -20.13 -13.52
N ASP A 3 11.24 -19.93 -12.22
CA ASP A 3 9.95 -19.95 -11.53
C ASP A 3 9.19 -18.69 -11.94
N ASN A 4 8.18 -18.83 -12.80
CA ASN A 4 7.35 -17.72 -13.26
C ASN A 4 6.27 -17.35 -12.24
N ILE A 5 6.05 -18.19 -11.22
CA ILE A 5 5.04 -17.97 -10.18
C ILE A 5 5.68 -17.20 -9.02
N ASN A 6 6.93 -17.51 -8.67
CA ASN A 6 7.77 -16.72 -7.75
C ASN A 6 9.17 -16.43 -8.34
N PRO A 7 9.28 -15.51 -9.31
CA PRO A 7 10.57 -15.12 -9.86
C PRO A 7 11.40 -14.37 -8.81
N LYS A 8 12.73 -14.60 -8.82
CA LYS A 8 13.69 -14.08 -7.81
C LYS A 8 13.61 -12.56 -7.55
N HIS A 9 13.11 -11.75 -8.49
CA HIS A 9 12.95 -10.31 -8.29
C HIS A 9 11.85 -9.94 -7.29
N TYR A 10 10.99 -10.87 -6.86
CA TYR A 10 10.06 -10.64 -5.74
C TYR A 10 10.74 -10.68 -4.36
N ARG A 11 11.99 -11.16 -4.27
CA ARG A 11 12.76 -11.26 -3.01
C ARG A 11 13.62 -10.02 -2.71
N GLN A 12 13.18 -8.84 -3.14
CA GLN A 12 13.89 -7.59 -2.88
C GLN A 12 13.79 -7.16 -1.41
N HIS A 13 12.75 -7.62 -0.72
CA HIS A 13 12.49 -7.35 0.69
C HIS A 13 12.47 -8.66 1.49
N ALA A 14 12.47 -8.54 2.82
CA ALA A 14 12.32 -9.68 3.74
C ALA A 14 11.00 -10.45 3.52
N HIS A 15 9.96 -9.77 3.04
CA HIS A 15 8.62 -10.32 2.79
C HIS A 15 8.11 -9.95 1.40
N GLU A 16 7.18 -10.75 0.87
CA GLU A 16 6.53 -10.49 -0.41
C GLU A 16 5.20 -9.72 -0.25
N CYS A 17 4.86 -8.88 -1.22
CA CYS A 17 3.61 -8.10 -1.22
C CYS A 17 2.33 -8.98 -1.02
N ILE A 18 2.34 -10.21 -1.54
CA ILE A 18 1.21 -11.13 -1.41
C ILE A 18 0.94 -11.54 0.03
N GLU A 19 1.99 -11.63 0.86
CA GLU A 19 1.89 -12.00 2.29
C GLU A 19 1.02 -11.00 3.06
N PHE A 20 1.04 -9.72 2.64
CA PHE A 20 0.19 -8.67 3.19
C PHE A 20 -1.19 -8.64 2.54
N THR A 21 -1.24 -8.55 1.22
CA THR A 21 -2.48 -8.25 0.48
C THR A 21 -3.53 -9.35 0.56
N GLN A 22 -3.14 -10.61 0.79
CA GLN A 22 -4.07 -11.72 1.03
C GLN A 22 -4.95 -11.54 2.28
N HIS A 23 -4.53 -10.70 3.22
CA HIS A 23 -5.26 -10.42 4.46
C HIS A 23 -6.14 -9.17 4.37
N LEU A 24 -6.03 -8.42 3.27
CA LEU A 24 -6.76 -7.19 3.03
C LEU A 24 -7.99 -7.46 2.17
N ASN A 25 -8.98 -6.57 2.24
CA ASN A 25 -10.08 -6.63 1.29
C ASN A 25 -9.61 -6.20 -0.11
N PHE A 26 -10.48 -6.35 -1.12
CA PHE A 26 -10.11 -6.06 -2.51
C PHE A 26 -9.52 -4.67 -2.72
N ASN A 27 -10.14 -3.61 -2.17
CA ASN A 27 -9.67 -2.25 -2.41
C ASN A 27 -8.36 -1.96 -1.68
N LEU A 28 -8.26 -2.32 -0.40
CA LEU A 28 -7.05 -2.08 0.40
C LEU A 28 -5.87 -2.93 -0.08
N GLY A 29 -6.13 -4.18 -0.48
CA GLY A 29 -5.11 -5.03 -1.09
C GLY A 29 -4.57 -4.45 -2.40
N ASN A 30 -5.44 -3.90 -3.25
CA ASN A 30 -5.00 -3.22 -4.46
C ASN A 30 -4.23 -1.93 -4.13
N ALA A 31 -4.72 -1.09 -3.22
CA ALA A 31 -4.02 0.12 -2.81
C ALA A 31 -2.61 -0.19 -2.29
N PHE A 32 -2.49 -1.15 -1.37
CA PHE A 32 -1.21 -1.60 -0.82
C PHE A 32 -0.26 -2.10 -1.92
N LYS A 33 -0.75 -2.98 -2.82
CA LYS A 33 0.02 -3.52 -3.94
C LYS A 33 0.56 -2.43 -4.87
N TYR A 34 -0.25 -1.43 -5.18
CA TYR A 34 0.17 -0.36 -6.07
C TYR A 34 1.20 0.57 -5.41
N ILE A 35 1.05 0.88 -4.11
CA ILE A 35 2.08 1.59 -3.35
C ILE A 35 3.37 0.76 -3.33
N TRP A 36 3.29 -0.54 -3.02
CA TRP A 36 4.46 -1.42 -2.92
C TRP A 36 5.33 -1.40 -4.18
N ARG A 37 4.72 -1.53 -5.36
CA ARG A 37 5.47 -1.77 -6.61
C ARG A 37 5.78 -0.51 -7.41
N HIS A 38 5.33 0.67 -6.97
CA HIS A 38 5.33 1.86 -7.83
C HIS A 38 6.73 2.22 -8.35
N ARG A 39 7.77 2.10 -7.51
CA ARG A 39 9.14 2.42 -7.91
C ARG A 39 9.76 1.44 -8.90
N GLU A 40 9.26 0.22 -8.94
CA GLU A 40 9.81 -0.87 -9.75
C GLU A 40 9.04 -1.10 -11.06
N LYS A 41 7.84 -0.51 -11.19
CA LYS A 41 6.92 -0.84 -12.26
C LYS A 41 6.37 0.36 -13.02
N ASN A 42 5.28 0.97 -12.56
CA ASN A 42 4.59 2.02 -13.34
C ASN A 42 4.66 3.42 -12.70
N GLY A 43 5.51 3.62 -11.68
CA GLY A 43 5.76 4.93 -11.08
C GLY A 43 4.49 5.62 -10.62
N ARG A 44 4.24 6.80 -11.19
CA ARG A 44 3.15 7.70 -10.82
C ARG A 44 1.79 7.05 -11.02
N GLU A 45 1.61 6.33 -12.12
CA GLU A 45 0.35 5.68 -12.49
C GLU A 45 -0.12 4.69 -11.40
N ASP A 46 0.82 3.98 -10.77
CA ASP A 46 0.50 3.07 -9.68
C ASP A 46 0.05 3.84 -8.43
N LEU A 47 0.70 4.94 -8.06
CA LEU A 47 0.26 5.77 -6.94
C LEU A 47 -1.13 6.39 -7.18
N GLU A 48 -1.44 6.77 -8.43
CA GLU A 48 -2.77 7.27 -8.81
C GLU A 48 -3.83 6.16 -8.71
N LYS A 49 -3.50 4.92 -9.09
CA LYS A 49 -4.37 3.75 -8.85
C LYS A 49 -4.57 3.50 -7.36
N ALA A 50 -3.51 3.57 -6.55
CA ALA A 50 -3.61 3.40 -5.10
C ALA A 50 -4.57 4.43 -4.49
N MET A 51 -4.45 5.69 -4.90
CA MET A 51 -5.35 6.78 -4.52
C MET A 51 -6.80 6.47 -4.89
N TRP A 52 -7.05 5.97 -6.10
CA TRP A 52 -8.39 5.62 -6.56
C TRP A 52 -9.03 4.53 -5.70
N TYR A 53 -8.29 3.46 -5.39
CA TYR A 53 -8.79 2.37 -4.53
C TYR A 53 -9.06 2.81 -3.10
N LEU A 54 -8.22 3.69 -2.52
CA LEU A 54 -8.43 4.23 -1.17
C LEU A 54 -9.70 5.09 -1.09
N LYS A 55 -9.93 5.97 -2.06
CA LYS A 55 -11.17 6.78 -2.14
C LYS A 55 -12.39 5.89 -2.28
N ARG A 56 -12.34 4.91 -3.19
CA ARG A 56 -13.44 3.96 -3.39
C ARG A 56 -13.74 3.15 -2.11
N GLN A 57 -12.72 2.80 -1.35
CA GLN A 57 -12.91 2.12 -0.06
C GLN A 57 -13.60 3.00 0.99
N ARG A 58 -13.28 4.30 0.99
CA ARG A 58 -13.86 5.28 1.90
C ARG A 58 -15.33 5.57 1.57
N ASP A 59 -15.63 5.80 0.30
CA ASP A 59 -16.90 6.39 -0.13
C ASP A 59 -17.98 5.34 -0.43
N ASP A 60 -17.60 4.22 -1.06
CA ASP A 60 -18.57 3.35 -1.76
C ASP A 60 -18.48 1.86 -1.40
N ALA A 61 -17.57 1.47 -0.50
CA ALA A 61 -17.31 0.06 -0.27
C ALA A 61 -18.25 -0.58 0.77
N PRO A 62 -18.69 -1.83 0.53
CA PRO A 62 -19.44 -2.58 1.53
C PRO A 62 -18.60 -2.78 2.79
N LYS A 63 -19.29 -2.90 3.93
CA LYS A 63 -18.66 -3.26 5.21
C LYS A 63 -17.82 -4.52 5.01
N PHE A 64 -16.55 -4.45 5.38
CA PHE A 64 -15.62 -5.56 5.30
C PHE A 64 -15.19 -6.00 6.69
N LYS A 65 -14.74 -7.25 6.79
CA LYS A 65 -14.15 -7.76 8.02
C LYS A 65 -12.78 -7.12 8.23
N ARG A 66 -12.64 -6.38 9.32
CA ARG A 66 -11.38 -5.74 9.71
C ARG A 66 -10.35 -6.77 10.16
N LEU A 67 -9.09 -6.38 10.12
CA LEU A 67 -8.00 -7.15 10.74
C LEU A 67 -8.24 -7.26 12.25
N LYS A 68 -7.74 -8.34 12.84
CA LYS A 68 -7.60 -8.44 14.30
C LYS A 68 -6.28 -7.80 14.71
N TYR A 69 -6.19 -7.25 15.92
CA TYR A 69 -4.97 -6.63 16.45
C TYR A 69 -3.73 -7.51 16.24
N ARG A 70 -3.78 -8.79 16.65
CA ARG A 70 -2.67 -9.73 16.49
C ARG A 70 -2.15 -9.82 15.04
N ARG A 71 -3.05 -9.82 14.05
CA ARG A 71 -2.66 -9.89 12.64
C ARG A 71 -2.07 -8.56 12.16
N TYR A 72 -2.66 -7.45 12.59
CA TYR A 72 -2.11 -6.12 12.29
C TYR A 72 -0.70 -5.96 12.87
N ASP A 73 -0.48 -6.39 14.11
CA ASP A 73 0.80 -6.30 14.82
C ASP A 73 1.89 -7.15 14.14
N GLU A 74 1.56 -8.38 13.72
CA GLU A 74 2.43 -9.23 12.90
C GLU A 74 2.81 -8.53 11.59
N MET A 75 1.80 -8.10 10.81
CA MET A 75 2.03 -7.42 9.52
C MET A 75 2.78 -6.10 9.68
N TYR A 76 2.65 -5.42 10.82
CA TYR A 76 3.41 -4.22 11.11
C TYR A 76 4.90 -4.55 11.22
N GLY A 77 5.25 -5.57 12.02
CA GLY A 77 6.62 -6.05 12.16
C GLY A 77 7.22 -6.52 10.84
N ASP A 78 6.49 -7.38 10.12
CA ASP A 78 6.91 -7.90 8.81
C ASP A 78 7.18 -6.76 7.82
N LEU A 79 6.36 -5.69 7.84
CA LEU A 79 6.56 -4.54 6.96
C LEU A 79 7.79 -3.70 7.34
N LYS A 80 8.12 -3.59 8.64
CA LYS A 80 9.35 -2.92 9.11
C LYS A 80 10.59 -3.68 8.66
N ASP A 81 10.54 -5.01 8.67
CA ASP A 81 11.65 -5.86 8.23
C ASP A 81 11.93 -5.74 6.71
N CYS A 82 10.98 -5.22 5.93
CA CYS A 82 11.18 -4.95 4.50
C CYS A 82 12.15 -3.78 4.22
N GLY A 83 12.41 -2.89 5.19
CA GLY A 83 13.38 -1.80 5.05
C GLY A 83 13.03 -0.76 3.99
N PHE A 84 11.74 -0.46 3.81
CA PHE A 84 11.30 0.66 2.96
C PHE A 84 11.79 1.99 3.53
N ASP A 85 11.95 3.01 2.67
CA ASP A 85 12.15 4.36 3.21
C ASP A 85 10.91 4.87 3.95
N GLY A 86 11.11 5.88 4.79
CA GLY A 86 10.06 6.37 5.69
C GLY A 86 8.77 6.76 4.97
N ASP A 87 8.84 7.35 3.78
CA ASP A 87 7.64 7.79 3.07
C ASP A 87 6.82 6.60 2.52
N MET A 88 7.52 5.61 1.95
CA MET A 88 6.88 4.38 1.47
C MET A 88 6.31 3.57 2.63
N GLU A 89 7.09 3.43 3.70
CA GLU A 89 6.69 2.72 4.91
C GLU A 89 5.44 3.36 5.53
N ASP A 90 5.42 4.69 5.68
CA ASP A 90 4.27 5.44 6.19
C ASP A 90 3.02 5.22 5.33
N ALA A 91 3.16 5.22 4.00
CA ALA A 91 2.05 4.97 3.10
C ALA A 91 1.49 3.54 3.23
N LEU A 92 2.37 2.54 3.30
CA LEU A 92 1.97 1.14 3.45
C LEU A 92 1.34 0.86 4.83
N LEU A 93 1.93 1.39 5.90
CA LEU A 93 1.40 1.31 7.27
C LEU A 93 0.05 2.01 7.43
N ALA A 94 -0.16 3.12 6.74
CA ALA A 94 -1.45 3.81 6.74
C ALA A 94 -2.56 2.95 6.12
N VAL A 95 -2.26 2.17 5.07
CA VAL A 95 -3.21 1.20 4.51
C VAL A 95 -3.52 0.08 5.51
N LEU A 96 -2.51 -0.47 6.21
CA LEU A 96 -2.73 -1.49 7.24
C LEU A 96 -3.58 -0.96 8.41
N SER A 97 -3.36 0.29 8.80
CA SER A 97 -4.12 0.96 9.86
C SER A 97 -5.59 1.13 9.45
N ALA A 98 -5.86 1.52 8.21
CA ALA A 98 -7.21 1.59 7.65
C ALA A 98 -7.92 0.22 7.59
N ALA A 99 -7.15 -0.88 7.48
CA ALA A 99 -7.69 -2.25 7.49
C ALA A 99 -7.98 -2.78 8.91
N TYR A 100 -7.31 -2.28 9.95
CA TYR A 100 -7.46 -2.73 11.34
C TYR A 100 -8.60 -2.02 12.07
N TYR A 101 -8.67 -0.69 12.05
CA TYR A 101 -9.72 0.05 12.74
C TYR A 101 -9.99 1.42 12.10
N ILE A 102 -11.13 2.01 12.46
CA ILE A 102 -11.36 3.46 12.37
C ILE A 102 -11.39 3.88 13.83
N ARG A 103 -10.49 4.78 14.26
CA ARG A 103 -10.60 5.37 15.59
C ARG A 103 -11.79 6.31 15.53
N ASP A 104 -12.67 6.28 16.53
CA ASP A 104 -13.74 7.27 16.61
C ASP A 104 -13.11 8.67 16.59
N GLY A 105 -13.30 9.40 15.48
CA GLY A 105 -12.72 10.73 15.24
C GLY A 105 -11.49 10.80 14.32
N GLU A 106 -10.80 9.70 14.01
CA GLU A 106 -9.66 9.70 13.06
C GLU A 106 -10.01 8.96 11.76
N ASP A 107 -9.96 9.71 10.66
CA ASP A 107 -10.17 9.20 9.31
C ASP A 107 -8.89 8.55 8.78
N ASN A 108 -8.68 7.28 9.11
CA ASN A 108 -7.51 6.50 8.66
C ASN A 108 -7.40 6.46 7.12
N PHE A 109 -8.52 6.59 6.39
CA PHE A 109 -8.48 6.71 4.93
C PHE A 109 -7.96 8.06 4.48
N ALA A 110 -8.27 9.15 5.19
CA ALA A 110 -7.67 10.46 4.95
C ALA A 110 -6.16 10.44 5.21
N TRP A 111 -5.71 9.76 6.27
CA TRP A 111 -4.27 9.61 6.52
C TRP A 111 -3.57 8.81 5.42
N ALA A 112 -4.10 7.63 5.05
CA ALA A 112 -3.56 6.85 3.93
C ALA A 112 -3.54 7.64 2.62
N THR A 113 -4.61 8.40 2.36
CA THR A 113 -4.69 9.33 1.21
C THR A 113 -3.63 10.42 1.30
N ALA A 114 -3.35 10.97 2.49
CA ALA A 114 -2.32 11.99 2.66
C ALA A 114 -0.91 11.44 2.37
N CYS A 115 -0.59 10.23 2.85
CA CYS A 115 0.70 9.58 2.56
C CYS A 115 0.87 9.32 1.06
N VAL A 116 -0.14 8.79 0.37
CA VAL A 116 -0.05 8.57 -1.09
C VAL A 116 0.05 9.89 -1.86
N LYS A 117 -0.67 10.94 -1.44
CA LYS A 117 -0.51 12.30 -2.01
C LYS A 117 0.89 12.84 -1.82
N TYR A 118 1.52 12.55 -0.68
CA TYR A 118 2.89 12.98 -0.41
C TYR A 118 3.88 12.30 -1.35
N LEU A 119 3.74 10.98 -1.57
CA LEU A 119 4.53 10.26 -2.57
C LEU A 119 4.32 10.83 -3.98
N LEU A 120 3.07 11.10 -4.38
CA LEU A 120 2.74 11.70 -5.69
C LEU A 120 3.37 13.08 -5.91
N LYS A 121 3.61 13.86 -4.84
CA LYS A 121 4.27 15.17 -4.93
C LYS A 121 5.78 15.07 -5.12
N LYS A 122 6.39 13.97 -4.69
CA LYS A 122 7.84 13.72 -4.85
C LYS A 122 8.18 13.14 -6.21
N MET A 123 7.18 12.67 -6.96
CA MET A 123 7.39 12.17 -8.31
C MET A 123 7.28 13.31 -9.32
N PRO A 124 8.27 13.47 -10.23
CA PRO A 124 8.17 14.44 -11.32
C PRO A 124 6.92 14.15 -12.17
N SER A 125 6.36 15.21 -12.76
CA SER A 125 5.25 15.07 -13.71
C SER A 125 5.75 14.35 -14.97
N GLU A 126 4.90 13.60 -15.68
CA GLU A 126 5.29 12.91 -16.93
C GLU A 126 5.91 13.86 -17.96
N THR A 127 5.59 15.16 -17.90
CA THR A 127 6.15 16.25 -18.72
C THR A 127 7.60 16.64 -18.44
N GLU A 128 8.20 16.21 -17.33
CA GLU A 128 9.58 16.57 -16.95
C GLU A 128 10.59 15.43 -17.19
N GLN A 129 10.15 14.29 -17.75
CA GLN A 129 11.00 13.13 -18.05
C GLN A 129 11.39 13.02 -19.53
N GLU A 130 10.94 13.96 -20.38
CA GLU A 130 11.25 14.02 -21.82
C GLU A 130 12.18 15.19 -22.22
N GLU A 131 12.69 15.98 -21.27
CA GLU A 131 13.73 17.01 -21.49
C GLU A 131 15.11 16.55 -21.01
#